data_AF-A0AA92LTD2-F1
#
_entry.id   AF-A0AA92LTD2-F1
#
_cell.length_a   1.000
_cell.length_b   1.000
_cell.length_c   1.000
_cell.angle_alpha   90.00
_cell.angle_beta   90.00
_cell.angle_gamma   90.00
#
_symmetry.space_group_name_H-M   'P 1'
#
loop_
_entity.id
_entity.type
_entity.pdbx_description
1 polymer ?
#
loop_
_entity_poly.entity_id
_entity_poly.type
_entity_poly.pdbx_seq_one_letter_code
_entity_poly.pdbx_strand_id
1 'polypeptide(L)'
;MKVFVIGLMALILAACAQTTLPTSSNVTDWQAFGKQSALDGLRVLSEDRIAALDGTNHATPELIMAYQTGYQQGKQEYCEQSAYMLGVIGRPYFGICDDLDPFFQHDYDAGRMSSAGAPI
;
A
#
# COMPACT_ATOMS: atom_id res chain seq x y z
N MET A 1 -21.15 21.21 27.65
CA MET A 1 -19.95 20.35 27.86
C MET A 1 -20.02 19.04 27.08
N LYS A 2 -21.12 18.27 27.12
CA LYS A 2 -21.27 17.02 26.32
C LYS A 2 -21.19 17.22 24.79
N VAL A 3 -21.75 18.31 24.27
CA VAL A 3 -21.74 18.63 22.82
C VAL A 3 -20.33 18.93 22.30
N PHE A 4 -19.47 19.50 23.16
CA PHE A 4 -18.08 19.84 22.81
C PHE A 4 -17.21 18.58 22.67
N VAL A 5 -17.48 17.56 23.49
CA VAL A 5 -16.79 16.25 23.42
C VAL A 5 -17.20 15.49 22.16
N ILE A 6 -18.48 15.55 21.76
CA ILE A 6 -18.98 14.91 20.53
C ILE A 6 -18.41 15.60 19.27
N GLY A 7 -18.25 16.93 19.30
CA GLY A 7 -17.62 17.68 18.20
C GLY A 7 -16.13 17.37 18.03
N LEU A 8 -15.39 17.18 19.12
CA LEU A 8 -13.96 16.87 19.08
C LEU A 8 -13.68 15.46 18.53
N MET A 9 -14.56 14.49 18.81
CA MET A 9 -14.42 13.11 18.34
C MET A 9 -14.68 12.97 16.83
N ALA A 10 -15.50 13.86 16.25
CA ALA A 10 -15.81 13.87 14.81
C ALA A 10 -14.66 14.37 13.93
N LEU A 11 -13.73 15.16 14.48
CA LEU A 11 -12.60 15.75 13.74
C LEU A 11 -11.46 14.76 13.46
N ILE A 12 -11.41 13.62 14.15
CA ILE A 12 -10.32 12.64 14.05
C ILE A 12 -10.52 11.65 12.87
N LEU A 13 -11.67 11.72 12.19
CA LEU A 13 -12.01 10.82 11.07
C LEU A 13 -11.43 11.26 9.72
N ALA A 14 -10.76 12.41 9.63
CA ALA A 14 -10.24 12.96 8.38
C ALA A 14 -8.78 12.55 8.06
N ALA A 15 -8.15 11.67 8.85
CA ALA A 15 -6.83 11.11 8.53
C ALA A 15 -6.92 10.00 7.48
N CYS A 16 -7.68 10.23 6.40
CA CYS A 16 -7.68 9.33 5.25
C CYS A 16 -6.25 9.13 4.79
N ALA A 17 -5.83 7.87 4.64
CA ALA A 17 -4.50 7.48 4.19
C ALA A 17 -4.18 8.07 2.81
N GLN A 18 -3.70 9.31 2.81
CA GLN A 18 -3.29 10.01 1.61
C GLN A 18 -1.86 9.59 1.30
N THR A 19 -1.66 8.98 0.14
CA THR A 19 -0.31 8.67 -0.36
C THR A 19 0.45 9.98 -0.59
N THR A 20 1.48 10.22 0.21
CA THR A 20 2.36 11.38 0.05
C THR A 20 3.61 10.97 -0.71
N LEU A 21 3.92 11.67 -1.80
CA LEU A 21 5.17 11.45 -2.53
C LEU A 21 6.37 11.97 -1.72
N PRO A 22 7.58 11.40 -1.92
CA PRO A 22 8.80 11.95 -1.37
C PRO A 22 9.02 13.39 -1.85
N THR A 23 9.37 14.29 -0.93
CA THR A 23 9.72 15.68 -1.27
C THR A 23 11.18 15.86 -1.68
N SER A 24 12.01 14.82 -1.56
CA SER A 24 13.41 14.85 -1.93
C SER A 24 13.60 14.51 -3.41
N SER A 25 14.60 15.11 -4.03
CA SER A 25 15.03 14.77 -5.40
C SER A 25 16.12 13.68 -5.40
N ASN A 26 16.05 12.76 -4.42
CA ASN A 26 17.04 11.69 -4.24
C ASN A 26 16.47 10.35 -4.74
N VAL A 27 17.15 9.74 -5.70
CA VAL A 27 16.82 8.42 -6.27
C VAL A 27 16.62 7.35 -5.19
N THR A 28 17.48 7.32 -4.17
CA THR A 28 17.41 6.33 -3.08
C THR A 28 16.12 6.46 -2.27
N ASP A 29 15.67 7.69 -2.02
CA ASP A 29 14.44 7.93 -1.25
C ASP A 29 13.21 7.48 -2.04
N TRP A 30 13.19 7.74 -3.35
CA TRP A 30 12.12 7.28 -4.24
C TRP A 30 12.08 5.78 -4.40
N GLN A 31 13.25 5.13 -4.50
CA GLN A 31 13.35 3.68 -4.52
C GLN A 31 12.88 3.07 -3.20
N ALA A 32 13.30 3.63 -2.05
CA ALA A 32 12.83 3.18 -0.74
C ALA A 32 11.31 3.34 -0.58
N PHE A 33 10.76 4.47 -1.03
CA PHE A 33 9.32 4.71 -1.06
C PHE A 33 8.57 3.70 -1.93
N GLY A 34 9.09 3.37 -3.11
CA GLY A 34 8.54 2.33 -3.97
C GLY A 34 8.54 0.97 -3.30
N LYS A 35 9.67 0.57 -2.71
CA LYS A 35 9.79 -0.69 -1.98
C LYS A 35 8.79 -0.76 -0.83
N GLN A 36 8.73 0.27 0.01
CA GLN A 36 7.81 0.30 1.13
C GLN A 36 6.34 0.27 0.69
N SER A 37 5.99 0.99 -0.39
CA SER A 37 4.63 0.97 -0.94
C SER A 37 4.16 -0.45 -1.28
N ALA A 38 5.03 -1.26 -1.88
CA ALA A 38 4.71 -2.65 -2.19
C ALA A 38 4.64 -3.53 -0.92
N LEU A 39 5.54 -3.34 0.05
CA LEU A 39 5.50 -4.05 1.34
C LEU A 39 4.26 -3.71 2.16
N ASP A 40 3.71 -2.51 2.01
CA ASP A 40 2.43 -2.10 2.59
C ASP A 40 1.22 -2.71 1.84
N GLY A 41 1.47 -3.49 0.78
CA GLY A 41 0.46 -4.16 -0.04
C GLY A 41 -0.23 -3.25 -1.05
N LEU A 42 0.25 -2.02 -1.25
CA LEU A 42 -0.36 -1.06 -2.17
C LEU A 42 -0.08 -1.43 -3.62
N ARG A 43 -1.04 -1.14 -4.50
CA ARG A 43 -0.83 -1.24 -5.95
C ARG A 43 0.16 -0.17 -6.42
N VAL A 44 0.90 -0.48 -7.49
CA VAL A 44 1.84 0.46 -8.12
C VAL A 44 1.10 1.73 -8.54
N LEU A 45 1.69 2.89 -8.26
CA LEU A 45 1.22 4.15 -8.79
C LEU A 45 1.58 4.24 -10.27
N SER A 46 0.59 4.54 -11.11
CA SER A 46 0.85 4.89 -12.51
C SER A 46 1.57 6.24 -12.58
N GLU A 47 2.28 6.49 -13.68
CA GLU A 47 2.94 7.78 -13.91
C GLU A 47 1.93 8.93 -13.88
N ASP A 48 0.75 8.77 -14.49
CA ASP A 48 -0.35 9.74 -14.42
C ASP A 48 -0.78 10.03 -12.98
N ARG A 49 -0.81 8.99 -12.12
CA ARG A 49 -1.17 9.15 -10.71
C ARG A 49 -0.08 9.88 -9.94
N ILE A 50 1.20 9.59 -10.23
CA ILE A 50 2.33 10.30 -9.62
C ILE A 50 2.28 11.78 -10.05
N ALA A 51 2.08 12.07 -11.33
CA ALA A 51 1.95 13.44 -11.83
C ALA A 51 0.80 14.21 -11.17
N ALA A 52 -0.35 13.55 -10.98
CA ALA A 52 -1.50 14.14 -10.29
C ALA A 52 -1.25 14.42 -8.80
N LEU A 53 -0.43 13.59 -8.13
CA LEU A 53 -0.07 13.75 -6.71
C LEU A 53 1.02 14.81 -6.50
N ASP A 54 1.93 14.95 -7.45
CA ASP A 54 3.09 15.82 -7.35
C ASP A 54 2.71 17.31 -7.50
N GLY A 55 1.87 17.64 -8.49
CA GLY A 55 1.31 18.99 -8.69
C GLY A 55 2.32 20.12 -8.98
N THR A 56 3.62 19.84 -8.89
CA THR A 56 4.73 20.80 -8.99
C THR A 56 5.80 20.40 -10.00
N ASN A 57 5.64 19.24 -10.66
CA ASN A 57 6.57 18.67 -11.64
C ASN A 57 7.97 18.39 -11.07
N HIS A 58 8.03 18.06 -9.77
CA HIS A 58 9.20 17.57 -9.05
C HIS A 58 9.47 16.08 -9.33
N ALA A 59 8.44 15.28 -9.64
CA ALA A 59 8.58 13.86 -9.99
C ALA A 59 9.21 13.68 -11.39
N THR A 60 10.54 13.75 -11.49
CA THR A 60 11.25 13.56 -12.76
C THR A 60 11.18 12.11 -13.23
N PRO A 61 11.42 11.83 -14.53
CA PRO A 61 11.45 10.46 -15.04
C PRO A 61 12.42 9.53 -14.31
N GLU A 62 13.58 10.06 -13.88
CA GLU A 62 14.57 9.31 -13.10
C GLU A 62 14.02 8.88 -11.73
N LEU A 63 13.31 9.78 -11.05
CA LEU A 63 12.70 9.50 -9.74
C LEU A 63 11.52 8.53 -9.85
N ILE A 64 10.71 8.66 -10.92
CA ILE A 64 9.63 7.73 -11.23
C ILE A 64 10.18 6.32 -11.50
N MET A 65 11.26 6.21 -12.28
CA MET A 65 11.95 4.93 -12.51
C MET A 65 12.51 4.33 -11.22
N ALA A 66 13.06 5.16 -10.33
CA ALA A 66 13.55 4.72 -9.03
C ALA A 66 12.42 4.12 -8.17
N TYR A 67 11.27 4.80 -8.11
CA TYR A 67 10.05 4.30 -7.47
C TYR A 67 9.61 2.95 -8.06
N GLN A 68 9.51 2.86 -9.39
CA GLN A 68 9.10 1.61 -10.05
C GLN A 68 10.08 0.46 -9.74
N THR A 69 11.38 0.74 -9.75
CA THR A 69 12.43 -0.26 -9.42
C THR A 69 12.29 -0.76 -7.98
N GLY A 70 12.14 0.16 -7.03
CA GLY A 70 11.91 -0.19 -5.63
C GLY A 70 10.62 -0.97 -5.44
N TYR A 71 9.55 -0.56 -6.11
CA TYR A 71 8.25 -1.23 -6.06
C TYR A 71 8.34 -2.69 -6.52
N GLN A 72 9.03 -2.98 -7.62
CA GLN A 72 9.21 -4.36 -8.08
C GLN A 72 10.00 -5.21 -7.06
N GLN A 73 11.00 -4.65 -6.39
CA GLN A 73 11.75 -5.34 -5.32
C GLN A 73 10.84 -5.65 -4.13
N GLY A 74 10.09 -4.66 -3.65
CA GLY A 74 9.15 -4.85 -2.53
C GLY A 74 7.99 -5.78 -2.89
N LYS A 75 7.55 -5.80 -4.16
CA LYS A 75 6.49 -6.69 -4.65
C LYS A 75 6.93 -8.14 -4.60
N GLN A 76 8.15 -8.47 -5.05
CA GLN A 76 8.68 -9.82 -4.95
C GLN A 76 8.67 -10.29 -3.49
N GLU A 77 9.19 -9.47 -2.57
CA GLU A 77 9.22 -9.76 -1.13
C GLU A 77 7.79 -9.88 -0.54
N TYR A 78 6.87 -9.00 -0.91
CA TYR A 78 5.49 -9.05 -0.43
C TYR A 78 4.78 -10.34 -0.88
N CYS A 79 4.98 -10.75 -2.13
CA CYS A 79 4.32 -11.90 -2.73
C CYS A 79 4.91 -13.25 -2.32
N GLU A 80 6.03 -13.27 -1.59
CA GLU A 80 6.54 -14.48 -0.92
C GLU A 80 5.77 -14.82 0.36
N GLN A 81 4.97 -13.88 0.88
CA GLN A 81 4.13 -14.11 2.06
C GLN A 81 2.98 -15.08 1.76
N SER A 82 2.50 -15.77 2.79
CA SER A 82 1.31 -16.62 2.67
C SER A 82 0.06 -15.76 2.49
N ALA A 83 -0.53 -15.81 1.29
CA ALA A 83 -1.82 -15.18 0.98
C ALA A 83 -2.93 -15.62 1.96
N TYR A 84 -2.98 -16.92 2.26
CA TYR A 84 -3.89 -17.48 3.25
C TYR A 84 -3.74 -16.82 4.62
N MET A 85 -2.51 -16.68 5.12
CA MET A 85 -2.27 -16.05 6.42
C MET A 85 -2.64 -14.56 6.39
N LEU A 86 -2.39 -13.84 5.28
CA LEU A 86 -2.84 -12.46 5.11
C LEU A 86 -4.37 -12.34 5.25
N GLY A 87 -5.11 -13.30 4.67
CA GLY A 87 -6.56 -13.40 4.80
C GLY A 87 -7.01 -13.70 6.23
N VAL A 88 -6.37 -14.65 6.89
CA VAL A 88 -6.65 -15.04 8.30
C VAL A 88 -6.51 -13.84 9.25
N ILE A 89 -5.45 -13.04 9.10
CA ILE A 89 -5.21 -11.87 9.98
C ILE A 89 -6.01 -10.63 9.55
N GLY A 90 -6.83 -10.73 8.50
CA GLY A 90 -7.66 -9.64 8.01
C GLY A 90 -6.88 -8.47 7.41
N ARG A 91 -5.65 -8.67 6.93
CA ARG A 91 -4.94 -7.65 6.16
C ARG A 91 -5.64 -7.48 4.81
N PRO A 92 -5.86 -6.26 4.31
CA PRO A 92 -6.42 -6.08 2.98
C PRO A 92 -5.45 -6.55 1.90
N TYR A 93 -5.97 -7.13 0.82
CA TYR A 93 -5.21 -7.48 -0.37
C TYR A 93 -5.81 -6.75 -1.58
N PHE A 94 -4.95 -6.06 -2.33
CA PHE A 94 -5.36 -5.18 -3.43
C PHE A 94 -4.93 -5.70 -4.81
N GLY A 95 -4.67 -7.01 -4.96
CA GLY A 95 -4.30 -7.61 -6.24
C GLY A 95 -2.85 -7.32 -6.67
N ILE A 96 -1.95 -7.04 -5.72
CA ILE A 96 -0.54 -6.73 -6.02
C ILE A 96 0.23 -7.93 -6.61
N CYS A 97 -0.20 -9.17 -6.31
CA CYS A 97 0.47 -10.41 -6.72
C CYS A 97 -0.22 -11.18 -7.84
N ASP A 98 -1.35 -10.69 -8.37
CA ASP A 98 -2.21 -11.46 -9.29
C ASP A 98 -1.54 -11.82 -10.63
N ASP A 99 -0.55 -11.04 -11.04
CA ASP A 99 0.29 -11.27 -12.23
C ASP A 99 1.48 -12.21 -11.96
N LEU A 100 1.87 -12.41 -10.70
CA LEU A 100 2.94 -13.33 -10.30
C LEU A 100 2.39 -14.71 -9.92
N ASP A 101 1.27 -14.73 -9.19
CA ASP A 101 0.59 -15.94 -8.77
C ASP A 101 -0.94 -15.77 -8.97
N PRO A 102 -1.53 -16.43 -9.99
CA PRO A 102 -2.96 -16.33 -10.26
C PRO A 102 -3.84 -16.95 -9.16
N PHE A 103 -3.27 -17.71 -8.22
CA PHE A 103 -3.99 -18.30 -7.09
C PHE A 103 -3.90 -17.45 -5.81
N PHE A 104 -3.08 -16.40 -5.78
CA PHE A 104 -2.87 -15.60 -4.57
C PHE A 104 -4.18 -15.03 -4.02
N GLN A 105 -5.04 -14.48 -4.89
CA GLN A 105 -6.37 -13.98 -4.50
C GLN A 105 -7.26 -15.10 -3.93
N HIS A 106 -7.26 -16.27 -4.56
CA HIS A 106 -8.05 -17.41 -4.10
C HIS A 106 -7.62 -17.88 -2.70
N ASP A 107 -6.31 -17.99 -2.48
CA ASP A 107 -5.75 -18.43 -1.20
C ASP A 107 -5.98 -17.38 -0.09
N TYR A 108 -5.88 -16.10 -0.45
CA TYR A 108 -6.29 -15.00 0.42
C TYR A 108 -7.75 -15.10 0.85
N ASP A 109 -8.66 -15.33 -0.10
CA ASP A 109 -10.09 -15.46 0.19
C ASP A 109 -10.39 -16.70 1.04
N ALA A 110 -9.69 -17.83 0.80
CA ALA A 110 -9.76 -19.01 1.65
C ALA A 110 -9.32 -18.71 3.09
N GLY A 111 -8.26 -17.92 3.26
CA GLY A 111 -7.79 -17.45 4.57
C GLY A 111 -8.84 -16.62 5.31
N ARG A 112 -9.50 -15.69 4.60
CA ARG A 112 -10.56 -14.85 5.16
C ARG A 112 -11.79 -15.62 5.64
N MET A 113 -12.08 -16.76 5.03
CA MET A 113 -13.21 -17.63 5.39
C MET A 113 -12.84 -18.64 6.47
N SER A 114 -11.57 -18.71 6.88
CA SER A 114 -11.09 -19.65 7.87
C SER A 114 -11.49 -19.26 9.29
N SER A 115 -11.68 -20.26 10.15
CA SER A 115 -11.75 -20.08 11.60
C SER A 115 -10.37 -20.01 12.26
N ALA A 116 -9.29 -20.28 11.52
CA ALA A 116 -7.93 -20.05 12.01
C ALA A 116 -7.78 -18.56 12.31
N GLY A 117 -7.27 -18.22 13.49
CA GLY A 117 -7.09 -16.82 13.93
C GLY A 117 -8.32 -16.17 14.60
N ALA A 118 -9.44 -16.88 14.75
CA ALA A 118 -10.57 -16.38 15.56
C ALA A 118 -10.15 -16.17 17.02
N PRO A 119 -10.56 -15.06 17.68
CA PRO A 119 -10.30 -14.88 19.11
C PRO A 119 -11.00 -16.00 19.88
N ILE A 120 -10.22 -16.71 20.70
CA ILE A 120 -10.71 -17.72 21.66
C ILE A 120 -11.53 -17.08 22.78
#